data_AF-A0A972X6K8-F1
#
_entry.id   AF-A0A972X6K8-F1
#
_cell.length_a   1.000
_cell.length_b   1.000
_cell.length_c   1.000
_cell.angle_alpha   90.00
_cell.angle_beta   90.00
_cell.angle_gamma   90.00
#
_symmetry.space_group_name_H-M   'P 1'
#
loop_
_entity.id
_entity.type
_entity.pdbx_description
1 polymer ?
#
loop_
_entity_poly.entity_id
_entity_poly.type
_entity_poly.pdbx_seq_one_letter_code
_entity_poly.pdbx_strand_id
1 'polypeptide(L)' 'MTKHIFVTGGVVSSLGKGLTSASIGMLLEARGLRVKLQKLDPYINVDPGTMSPYQ' A
#
# COMPACT_ATOMS: atom_id res chain seq x y z
N MET A 1 16.44 4.62 -14.29
CA MET A 1 16.51 3.82 -13.04
C MET A 1 15.21 3.99 -12.27
N THR A 2 14.57 2.90 -11.88
CA THR A 2 13.31 2.94 -11.10
C THR A 2 13.59 3.50 -9.70
N LYS A 3 12.67 4.34 -9.19
CA LYS A 3 12.73 4.88 -7.83
C LYS A 3 11.78 4.10 -6.92
N HIS A 4 12.19 3.91 -5.67
CA HIS A 4 11.40 3.21 -4.66
C HIS A 4 11.07 4.17 -3.51
N ILE A 5 9.81 4.20 -3.10
CA ILE A 5 9.31 4.96 -1.95
C ILE A 5 8.72 3.94 -0.99
N PHE A 6 9.24 3.88 0.24
CA PHE A 6 8.72 3.00 1.29
C PHE A 6 7.79 3.79 2.20
N VAL A 7 6.59 3.26 2.44
CA VAL A 7 5.62 3.86 3.35
C VAL A 7 5.49 2.96 4.58
N THR A 8 5.93 3.46 5.74
CA THR A 8 5.83 2.77 7.03
C THR A 8 4.75 3.42 7.90
N GLY A 9 4.38 2.75 9.00
CA GLY A 9 3.42 3.27 9.98
C GLY A 9 3.95 3.15 11.40
N GLY A 10 3.63 4.13 12.24
CA GLY A 10 3.94 4.11 13.67
C GLY A 10 2.69 4.35 14.53
N VAL A 11 2.85 4.17 15.85
CA VAL A 11 1.83 4.38 16.90
C VAL A 11 0.67 3.38 16.85
N VAL A 12 -0.20 3.45 15.84
CA VAL A 12 -1.39 2.58 15.73
C VAL A 12 -1.67 2.12 14.29
N SER A 13 -2.44 1.03 14.17
CA SER A 13 -3.00 0.56 12.91
C SER A 13 -4.20 1.41 12.47
N SER A 14 -4.75 1.15 11.27
CA SER A 14 -5.94 1.84 10.73
C SER A 14 -5.83 3.36 10.47
N LEU A 15 -4.62 3.93 10.49
CA LEU A 15 -4.34 5.34 10.17
C LEU A 15 -4.54 5.76 8.69
N GLY A 16 -5.14 4.92 7.85
CA GLY A 16 -5.34 5.27 6.43
C GLY A 16 -4.10 5.19 5.54
N LYS A 17 -3.03 4.50 5.96
CA LYS A 17 -1.76 4.37 5.20
C LYS A 17 -1.93 3.93 3.74
N GLY A 18 -2.86 2.99 3.49
CA GLY A 18 -3.16 2.53 2.13
C GLY A 18 -3.74 3.64 1.26
N LEU A 19 -4.68 4.41 1.81
CA LEU A 19 -5.31 5.54 1.12
C LEU A 19 -4.29 6.65 0.86
N THR A 20 -3.48 7.03 1.86
CA THR A 20 -2.41 8.03 1.69
C THR A 20 -1.41 7.62 0.60
N SER A 21 -0.99 6.36 0.58
CA SER A 21 -0.08 5.84 -0.45
C SER A 21 -0.70 5.88 -1.85
N ALA A 22 -2.00 5.55 -1.95
CA ALA A 22 -2.74 5.64 -3.21
C ALA A 22 -2.87 7.09 -3.71
N SER A 23 -3.17 8.05 -2.83
CA SER A 23 -3.22 9.48 -3.17
C SER A 23 -1.87 10.02 -3.65
N ILE A 24 -0.76 9.61 -3.02
CA ILE A 24 0.59 9.96 -3.49
C ILE A 24 0.83 9.37 -4.89
N GLY A 25 0.46 8.10 -5.11
CA GLY A 25 0.55 7.47 -6.42
C GLY A 25 -0.20 8.26 -7.51
N MET A 26 -1.46 8.63 -7.23
CA MET A 26 -2.28 9.46 -8.12
C MET A 26 -1.62 10.79 -8.47
N LEU A 27 -1.04 11.49 -7.49
CA LEU A 27 -0.34 12.77 -7.73
C LEU A 27 0.92 12.60 -8.59
N LEU A 28 1.63 11.49 -8.44
CA LEU A 28 2.81 11.18 -9.25
C LEU A 28 2.41 10.81 -10.69
N GLU A 29 1.34 10.03 -10.86
CA GLU A 29 0.77 9.73 -12.18
C GLU A 29 0.27 11.00 -12.89
N ALA A 30 -0.38 11.92 -12.16
CA ALA A 30 -0.80 13.22 -12.67
C ALA A 30 0.39 14.10 -13.13
N ARG A 31 1.61 13.80 -12.68
CA ARG A 31 2.87 14.43 -13.14
C ARG A 31 3.52 13.68 -14.30
N GLY A 32 2.83 12.73 -14.92
CA GLY A 32 3.32 11.95 -16.06
C GLY A 32 4.32 10.84 -15.69
N LEU A 33 4.42 10.49 -14.40
CA LEU A 33 5.30 9.40 -13.96
C LEU A 33 4.59 8.06 -14.04
N ARG A 34 5.32 7.01 -14.47
CA ARG A 34 4.83 5.64 -14.38
C ARG A 34 5.01 5.12 -12.96
N VAL A 35 3.91 4.89 -12.25
CA VAL A 35 3.90 4.43 -10.85
C VAL A 35 3.36 3.01 -10.77
N LYS A 36 3.85 2.24 -9.79
CA LYS A 36 3.25 0.96 -9.39
C LYS A 36 3.27 0.88 -7.87
N LEU A 37 2.15 0.47 -7.28
CA LEU A 37 2.02 0.25 -5.84
C LEU A 37 2.20 -1.24 -5.53
N GLN A 38 2.84 -1.52 -4.39
CA GLN A 38 2.98 -2.86 -3.85
C GLN A 38 2.64 -2.82 -2.36
N LYS A 39 1.74 -3.72 -1.95
CA LYS A 39 1.38 -3.92 -0.55
C LYS A 39 2.21 -5.09 -0.01
N LEU A 40 2.80 -4.90 1.16
CA LEU A 40 3.43 -5.95 1.93
C LEU A 40 2.57 -6.20 3.16
N ASP A 41 2.06 -7.42 3.25
CA ASP A 41 1.22 -7.82 4.35
C ASP A 41 1.98 -8.80 5.26
N PRO A 42 2.08 -8.54 6.57
CA PRO A 42 2.94 -9.31 7.48
C PRO A 42 2.26 -10.58 8.03
N TYR A 43 1.16 -11.04 7.43
CA TYR A 43 0.47 -12.26 7.85
C TYR A 43 1.11 -13.51 7.24
N ILE A 44 0.97 -14.64 7.93
CA ILE A 44 1.52 -15.94 7.50
C ILE A 44 0.70 -16.57 6.36
N ASN A 45 -0.55 -16.14 6.18
CA ASN A 45 -1.40 -16.60 5.08
C ASN A 45 -0.70 -16.32 3.74
N VAL A 46 -0.61 -17.36 2.91
CA VAL A 46 -0.01 -17.26 1.57
C VAL A 46 -0.81 -16.29 0.70
N ASP A 47 -2.14 -16.32 0.85
CA ASP A 47 -3.09 -15.46 0.16
C ASP A 47 -4.32 -15.24 1.07
N PRO A 48 -5.12 -14.19 0.81
CA PRO A 48 -6.29 -13.90 1.63
C PRO A 48 -7.49 -14.84 1.41
N GLY A 49 -7.41 -15.82 0.49
CA GLY A 49 -8.51 -16.72 0.14
C GLY A 49 -8.95 -17.65 1.27
N THR A 50 -8.11 -17.85 2.29
CA THR A 50 -8.47 -18.61 3.50
C THR A 50 -8.97 -17.72 4.65
N MET A 51 -9.04 -16.39 4.46
CA MET A 51 -9.48 -15.45 5.49
C MET A 51 -11.00 -15.29 5.42
N SER A 52 -11.64 -15.08 6.58
CA SER A 52 -13.07 -14.73 6.60
C SER A 52 -13.25 -13.31 6.04
N PRO A 53 -14.13 -13.08 5.05
CA PRO A 53 -14.32 -11.75 4.45
C PRO A 53 -15.08 -10.77 5.35
N TYR A 54 -15.67 -11.25 6.45
CA TYR A 54 -16.48 -10.44 7.38
C TYR A 54 -15.71 -10.00 8.63
N GLN A 55 -14.44 -10.39 8.74
CA GLN A 55 -13.54 -10.07 9.84
C GLN A 55 -12.50 -9.04 9.39
#